data_AF-A0AAU7W0C1-F1
#
_entry.id   AF-A0AAU7W0C1-F1
#
_cell.length_a   1.000
_cell.length_b   1.000
_cell.length_c   1.000
_cell.angle_alpha   90.00
_cell.angle_beta   90.00
_cell.angle_gamma   90.00
#
_symmetry.space_group_name_H-M   'P 1'
#
loop_
_entity.id
_entity.type
_entity.pdbx_description
1 polymer ?
#
loop_
_entity_poly.entity_id
_entity_poly.type
_entity_poly.pdbx_seq_one_letter_code
_entity_poly.pdbx_strand_id
1 'polypeptide(L)'
;MDYDDYGAGYAGLLLAYSFVIFLIAIAGYVLGSLFYMKIFEKAGVQGKWRAWVPVYNVMIFFKLGDLSPWLVLYGIGGAALLSWIGIGFVFSLALAVLSAIAAWRVGLKLQKDAVWVVLYVFLSIVWLGINAFDKSRWNPNIQPASWAGNGFLGDRTVWDGIPVQPAAAAPQQGYGAAPQGYAPPAQPGYAPPAQPGYAPPAQPGYAPPAAPAAPATGAPVPPVQPTTPAAPPAAPPATPPAPPTAPPAAPPAPPSDPTQPPA
;
A
#
# COMPACT_ATOMS: atom_id res chain seq x y z
N MET A 1 45.31 6.90 -43.69
CA MET A 1 43.98 6.84 -43.07
C MET A 1 43.66 8.25 -42.66
N ASP A 2 42.71 8.88 -43.35
CA ASP A 2 42.32 10.27 -43.09
C ASP A 2 41.62 10.39 -41.73
N TYR A 3 41.74 11.56 -41.12
CA TYR A 3 41.09 11.89 -39.84
C TYR A 3 39.56 11.71 -39.93
N ASP A 4 38.99 11.90 -41.12
CA ASP A 4 37.56 11.71 -41.41
C ASP A 4 37.09 10.25 -41.30
N ASP A 5 37.97 9.28 -41.61
CA ASP A 5 37.67 7.84 -41.55
C ASP A 5 37.60 7.34 -40.08
N TYR A 6 38.47 7.90 -39.22
CA TYR A 6 38.39 7.70 -37.77
C TYR A 6 37.11 8.30 -37.16
N GLY A 7 36.69 9.46 -37.64
CA GLY A 7 35.44 10.11 -37.21
C GLY A 7 34.21 9.32 -37.60
N ALA A 8 34.15 8.80 -38.83
CA ALA A 8 33.05 7.97 -39.32
C ALA A 8 32.98 6.62 -38.59
N GLY A 9 34.13 5.96 -38.39
CA GLY A 9 34.21 4.70 -37.63
C GLY A 9 33.78 4.87 -36.17
N TYR A 10 34.22 5.94 -35.50
CA TYR A 10 33.85 6.23 -34.11
C TYR A 10 32.35 6.58 -33.98
N ALA A 11 31.82 7.40 -34.89
CA ALA A 11 30.39 7.72 -34.91
C ALA A 11 29.52 6.46 -35.14
N GLY A 12 29.95 5.57 -36.04
CA GLY A 12 29.29 4.27 -36.26
C GLY A 12 29.28 3.38 -35.02
N LEU A 13 30.40 3.29 -34.29
CA LEU A 13 30.47 2.55 -33.02
C LEU A 13 29.59 3.16 -31.93
N LEU A 14 29.56 4.49 -31.79
CA LEU A 14 28.69 5.16 -30.83
C LEU A 14 27.21 4.92 -31.17
N LEU A 15 26.82 5.01 -32.43
CA LEU A 15 25.45 4.73 -32.87
C LEU A 15 25.05 3.29 -32.56
N ALA A 16 25.89 2.31 -32.91
CA ALA A 16 25.64 0.90 -32.61
C ALA A 16 25.54 0.65 -31.09
N TYR A 17 26.45 1.24 -30.31
CA TYR A 17 26.42 1.16 -28.85
C TYR A 17 25.13 1.77 -28.27
N SER A 18 24.78 2.99 -28.67
CA SER A 18 23.54 3.65 -28.24
C SER A 18 22.29 2.86 -28.64
N PHE A 19 22.29 2.26 -29.84
CA PHE A 19 21.19 1.42 -30.28
C PHE A 19 21.04 0.15 -29.42
N VAL A 20 22.15 -0.52 -29.09
CA VAL A 20 22.12 -1.68 -28.19
C VAL A 20 21.62 -1.29 -26.80
N ILE A 21 22.12 -0.19 -26.24
CA ILE A 21 21.65 0.33 -24.94
C ILE A 21 20.16 0.67 -24.98
N PHE A 22 19.67 1.27 -26.06
CA PHE A 22 18.26 1.56 -26.27
C PHE A 22 17.41 0.28 -26.28
N LEU A 23 17.86 -0.78 -26.97
CA LEU A 23 17.17 -2.07 -26.95
C LEU A 23 17.15 -2.70 -25.56
N ILE A 24 18.26 -2.64 -24.82
CA ILE A 24 18.33 -3.13 -23.44
C ILE A 24 17.38 -2.33 -22.53
N ALA A 25 17.32 -1.00 -22.70
CA ALA A 25 16.41 -0.15 -21.94
C ALA A 25 14.94 -0.49 -22.21
N ILE A 26 14.57 -0.74 -23.48
CA ILE A 26 13.22 -1.20 -23.84
C ILE A 26 12.94 -2.56 -23.20
N ALA A 27 13.85 -3.53 -23.31
CA ALA A 27 13.68 -4.85 -22.72
C ALA A 27 13.51 -4.77 -21.19
N GLY A 28 14.33 -3.96 -20.52
CA GLY A 28 14.24 -3.69 -19.09
C GLY A 28 12.91 -3.04 -18.70
N TYR A 29 12.41 -2.10 -19.50
CA TYR A 29 11.12 -1.47 -19.29
C TYR A 29 9.95 -2.45 -19.42
N VAL A 30 9.93 -3.25 -20.50
CA VAL A 30 8.91 -4.28 -20.73
C VAL A 30 8.92 -5.28 -19.57
N LEU A 31 10.09 -5.79 -19.21
CA LEU A 31 10.24 -6.77 -18.14
C LEU A 31 9.83 -6.19 -16.78
N GLY A 32 10.27 -4.97 -16.46
CA GLY A 32 9.89 -4.25 -15.24
C GLY A 32 8.38 -4.03 -15.17
N SER A 33 7.75 -3.64 -16.28
CA SER A 33 6.28 -3.45 -16.36
C SER A 33 5.54 -4.76 -16.10
N LEU A 34 5.99 -5.88 -16.68
CA LEU A 34 5.41 -7.21 -16.43
C LEU A 34 5.53 -7.62 -14.95
N PHE A 35 6.67 -7.34 -14.32
CA PHE A 35 6.87 -7.63 -12.90
C PHE A 35 6.01 -6.74 -12.01
N TYR A 36 5.89 -5.45 -12.33
CA TYR A 36 4.98 -4.54 -11.65
C TYR A 36 3.53 -5.00 -11.76
N MET A 37 3.06 -5.47 -12.92
CA MET A 37 1.70 -6.03 -13.05
C MET A 37 1.44 -7.10 -11.99
N LYS A 38 2.39 -8.02 -11.79
CA LYS A 38 2.25 -9.10 -10.82
C LYS A 38 2.28 -8.62 -9.38
N ILE A 39 3.19 -7.71 -9.04
CA ILE A 39 3.25 -7.13 -7.70
C ILE A 39 1.97 -6.33 -7.40
N PHE A 40 1.49 -5.55 -8.36
CA PHE A 40 0.27 -4.75 -8.24
C PHE A 40 -0.99 -5.62 -8.12
N GLU A 41 -1.09 -6.70 -8.90
CA GLU A 41 -2.13 -7.73 -8.76
C GLU A 41 -2.13 -8.31 -7.34
N LYS A 42 -0.96 -8.69 -6.81
CA LYS A 42 -0.84 -9.21 -5.44
C LYS A 42 -1.29 -8.19 -4.40
N ALA A 43 -0.98 -6.92 -4.61
CA ALA A 43 -1.36 -5.83 -3.73
C ALA A 43 -2.83 -5.40 -3.85
N GLY A 44 -3.60 -5.96 -4.79
CA GLY A 44 -5.00 -5.62 -5.02
C GLY A 44 -5.25 -4.38 -5.88
N VAL A 45 -4.24 -3.92 -6.62
CA VAL A 45 -4.40 -2.81 -7.57
C VAL A 45 -5.20 -3.27 -8.79
N GLN A 46 -6.24 -2.51 -9.13
CA GLN A 46 -7.11 -2.76 -10.27
C GLN A 46 -6.52 -2.18 -11.56
N GLY A 47 -6.61 -2.96 -12.63
CA GLY A 47 -6.18 -2.55 -13.97
C GLY A 47 -4.68 -2.72 -14.20
N LYS A 48 -4.30 -3.77 -14.92
CA LYS A 48 -2.89 -4.09 -15.19
C LYS A 48 -2.19 -3.05 -16.06
N TRP A 49 -2.94 -2.27 -16.85
CA TRP A 49 -2.42 -1.17 -17.68
C TRP A 49 -1.63 -0.15 -16.85
N ARG A 50 -1.97 0.01 -15.55
CA ARG A 50 -1.29 0.94 -14.65
C ARG A 50 0.19 0.65 -14.47
N ALA A 51 0.61 -0.60 -14.63
CA ALA A 51 2.03 -0.99 -14.59
C ALA A 51 2.82 -0.57 -15.83
N TRP A 52 2.14 -0.32 -16.95
CA TRP A 52 2.70 0.08 -18.25
C TRP A 52 2.71 1.58 -18.47
N VAL A 53 2.23 2.37 -17.52
CA VAL A 53 2.27 3.83 -17.63
C VAL A 53 3.54 4.30 -16.93
N PRO A 54 4.52 4.86 -17.67
CA PRO A 54 5.72 5.39 -17.07
C PRO A 54 5.39 6.42 -16.00
N VAL A 55 6.25 6.52 -14.98
CA VAL A 55 6.08 7.38 -13.79
C VAL A 55 4.91 6.93 -12.90
N TYR A 56 3.72 6.76 -13.45
CA TYR A 56 2.53 6.34 -12.71
C TYR A 56 2.72 4.98 -12.02
N ASN A 57 3.39 4.02 -12.68
CA ASN A 57 3.75 2.75 -12.05
C ASN A 57 4.67 2.95 -10.83
N VAL A 58 5.67 3.82 -10.90
CA VAL A 58 6.54 4.15 -9.76
C VAL A 58 5.77 4.86 -8.66
N MET A 59 4.82 5.74 -9.01
CA MET A 59 3.95 6.41 -8.04
C MET A 59 3.08 5.40 -7.28
N ILE A 60 2.50 4.40 -7.96
CA ILE A 60 1.77 3.30 -7.31
C ILE A 60 2.71 2.51 -6.39
N PHE A 61 3.92 2.20 -6.84
CA PHE A 61 4.89 1.47 -6.03
C PHE A 61 5.23 2.23 -4.74
N PHE A 62 5.41 3.55 -4.81
CA PHE A 62 5.60 4.42 -3.64
C PHE A 62 4.39 4.37 -2.70
N LYS A 63 3.18 4.47 -3.27
CA LYS A 63 1.92 4.38 -2.52
C LYS A 63 1.83 3.07 -1.75
N LEU A 64 2.09 1.94 -2.42
CA LEU A 64 2.14 0.61 -1.80
C LEU A 64 3.27 0.48 -0.76
N GLY A 65 4.32 1.29 -0.87
CA GLY A 65 5.44 1.39 0.06
C GLY A 65 5.27 2.40 1.21
N ASP A 66 4.04 2.83 1.52
CA ASP A 66 3.75 3.82 2.58
C ASP A 66 4.39 5.19 2.34
N LEU A 67 4.61 5.57 1.08
CA LEU A 67 5.14 6.86 0.67
C LEU A 67 4.15 7.62 -0.20
N SER A 68 4.19 8.95 -0.11
CA SER A 68 3.43 9.83 -0.99
C SER A 68 3.79 9.58 -2.46
N PRO A 69 2.82 9.29 -3.34
CA PRO A 69 3.08 9.05 -4.75
C PRO A 69 3.67 10.28 -5.46
N TRP A 70 3.41 11.48 -4.95
CA TRP A 70 3.85 12.74 -5.55
C TRP A 70 5.35 13.01 -5.38
N LEU A 71 6.02 12.33 -4.43
CA LEU A 71 7.47 12.43 -4.25
C LEU A 71 8.25 12.06 -5.53
N VAL A 72 7.69 11.16 -6.34
CA VAL A 72 8.28 10.80 -7.64
C VAL A 72 8.34 12.02 -8.56
N LEU A 73 7.27 12.82 -8.62
CA LEU A 73 7.23 14.02 -9.46
C LEU A 73 8.12 15.13 -8.90
N TYR A 74 8.20 15.30 -7.58
CA TYR A 74 9.15 16.24 -6.97
C TYR A 74 10.60 15.85 -7.26
N GLY A 75 10.92 14.55 -7.22
CA GLY A 75 12.23 14.02 -7.60
C GLY A 75 12.58 14.29 -9.06
N ILE A 76 11.71 13.88 -9.99
CA ILE A 76 11.93 14.08 -11.43
C ILE A 76 11.95 15.57 -11.78
N GLY A 77 11.00 16.34 -11.26
CA GLY A 77 10.88 17.77 -11.48
C GLY A 77 12.08 18.53 -10.93
N GLY A 78 12.49 18.25 -9.69
CA GLY A 78 13.68 18.86 -9.09
C GLY A 78 14.98 18.48 -9.82
N ALA A 79 15.10 17.23 -10.26
CA ALA A 79 16.24 16.80 -11.07
C ALA A 79 16.28 17.57 -12.39
N ALA A 80 15.17 17.68 -13.12
CA ALA A 80 15.13 18.41 -14.38
C ALA A 80 15.36 19.93 -14.19
N LEU A 81 14.63 20.54 -13.24
CA LEU A 81 14.65 21.99 -13.00
C LEU A 81 15.99 22.52 -12.46
N LEU A 82 16.76 21.69 -11.76
CA LEU A 82 18.02 22.12 -11.13
C LEU A 82 19.26 21.50 -11.78
N SER A 83 19.09 20.71 -12.85
CA SER A 83 20.20 20.17 -13.65
C SER A 83 21.05 21.27 -14.30
N TRP A 84 20.44 22.38 -14.74
CA TRP A 84 21.15 23.47 -15.42
C TRP A 84 22.19 24.19 -14.56
N ILE A 85 22.04 24.16 -13.22
CA ILE A 85 23.03 24.67 -12.25
C ILE A 85 23.87 23.55 -11.62
N GLY A 86 23.79 22.32 -12.15
CA GLY A 86 24.63 21.19 -11.75
C GLY A 86 24.22 20.46 -10.47
N ILE A 87 23.09 20.81 -9.83
CA ILE A 87 22.65 20.17 -8.56
C ILE A 87 21.46 19.22 -8.71
N GLY A 88 20.93 19.05 -9.92
CA GLY A 88 19.81 18.15 -10.19
C GLY A 88 20.03 16.70 -9.72
N PHE A 89 21.29 16.23 -9.69
CA PHE A 89 21.64 14.87 -9.25
C PHE A 89 21.24 14.58 -7.80
N VAL A 90 21.14 15.60 -6.94
CA VAL A 90 20.72 15.44 -5.54
C VAL A 90 19.29 14.88 -5.47
N PHE A 91 18.42 15.31 -6.39
CA PHE A 91 17.05 14.80 -6.47
C PHE A 91 17.00 13.38 -7.03
N SER A 92 17.90 13.03 -7.96
CA SER A 92 18.05 11.65 -8.43
C SER A 92 18.50 10.72 -7.29
N LEU A 93 19.44 11.16 -6.45
CA LEU A 93 19.87 10.42 -5.26
C LEU A 93 18.74 10.30 -4.23
N ALA A 94 18.02 11.39 -3.97
CA ALA A 94 16.87 11.36 -3.06
C ALA A 94 15.79 10.39 -3.57
N LEU A 95 15.49 10.40 -4.87
CA LEU A 95 14.52 9.49 -5.47
C LEU A 95 14.98 8.03 -5.40
N ALA A 96 16.28 7.76 -5.58
CA ALA A 96 16.85 6.43 -5.41
C ALA A 96 16.67 5.93 -3.96
N VAL A 97 17.00 6.75 -2.96
CA VAL A 97 16.80 6.43 -1.54
C VAL A 97 15.32 6.19 -1.22
N LEU A 98 14.43 7.08 -1.67
CA LEU A 98 12.99 6.92 -1.47
C LEU A 98 12.45 5.65 -2.15
N SER A 99 12.96 5.30 -3.33
CA SER A 99 12.59 4.06 -4.01
C SER A 99 13.05 2.82 -3.24
N ALA A 100 14.22 2.87 -2.59
CA ALA A 100 14.68 1.79 -1.73
C ALA A 100 13.83 1.67 -0.46
N ILE A 101 13.42 2.80 0.13
CA ILE A 101 12.46 2.81 1.25
C ILE A 101 11.12 2.21 0.81
N ALA A 102 10.59 2.59 -0.37
CA ALA A 102 9.38 1.99 -0.92
C ALA A 102 9.54 0.47 -1.10
N ALA A 103 10.65 0.03 -1.69
CA ALA A 103 10.93 -1.38 -1.91
C ALA A 103 11.07 -2.17 -0.60
N TRP A 104 11.70 -1.59 0.42
CA TRP A 104 11.76 -2.18 1.75
C TRP A 104 10.35 -2.42 2.30
N ARG A 105 9.48 -1.40 2.27
CA ARG A 105 8.11 -1.48 2.79
C ARG A 105 7.24 -2.45 2.00
N VAL A 106 7.31 -2.41 0.66
CA VAL A 106 6.64 -3.39 -0.22
C VAL A 106 7.16 -4.81 0.04
N GLY A 107 8.46 -4.97 0.27
CA GLY A 107 9.08 -6.25 0.64
C GLY A 107 8.52 -6.82 1.93
N LEU A 108 8.40 -6.00 2.99
CA LEU A 108 7.76 -6.42 4.26
C LEU A 108 6.32 -6.92 4.02
N LYS A 109 5.55 -6.20 3.18
CA LYS A 109 4.18 -6.59 2.81
C LYS A 109 4.14 -7.84 1.93
N LEU A 110 5.22 -8.15 1.22
CA LEU A 110 5.42 -9.41 0.51
C LEU A 110 6.14 -10.47 1.37
N GLN A 111 6.12 -10.31 2.70
CA GLN A 111 6.68 -11.28 3.65
C GLN A 111 8.19 -11.48 3.49
N LYS A 112 8.92 -10.44 3.08
CA LYS A 112 10.38 -10.42 2.99
C LYS A 112 10.98 -9.71 4.20
N ASP A 113 12.15 -10.16 4.62
CA ASP A 113 12.92 -9.46 5.66
C ASP A 113 13.51 -8.15 5.14
N ALA A 114 13.77 -7.21 6.05
CA ALA A 114 14.27 -5.88 5.72
C ALA A 114 15.54 -5.90 4.84
N VAL A 115 16.43 -6.87 5.07
CA VAL A 115 17.70 -7.00 4.35
C VAL A 115 17.52 -7.18 2.84
N TRP A 116 16.36 -7.65 2.37
CA TRP A 116 16.06 -7.82 0.96
C TRP A 116 16.12 -6.51 0.15
N VAL A 117 16.02 -5.35 0.80
CA VAL A 117 16.21 -4.06 0.13
C VAL A 117 17.60 -3.92 -0.49
N VAL A 118 18.62 -4.60 0.07
CA VAL A 118 19.98 -4.60 -0.48
C VAL A 118 19.98 -5.17 -1.91
N LEU A 119 19.22 -6.26 -2.13
CA LEU A 119 19.07 -6.82 -3.47
C LEU A 119 18.37 -5.84 -4.40
N TYR A 120 17.38 -5.08 -3.92
CA TYR A 120 16.73 -4.05 -4.74
C TYR A 120 17.71 -2.94 -5.16
N VAL A 121 18.58 -2.49 -4.25
CA VAL A 121 19.55 -1.41 -4.53
C VAL A 121 20.55 -1.82 -5.61
N PHE A 122 21.07 -3.06 -5.57
CA PHE A 122 22.08 -3.51 -6.53
C PHE A 122 21.48 -4.15 -7.79
N LEU A 123 20.37 -4.90 -7.65
CA LEU A 123 19.73 -5.66 -8.72
C LEU A 123 18.19 -5.52 -8.64
N SER A 124 17.69 -4.29 -8.80
CA SER A 124 16.26 -3.95 -8.71
C SER A 124 15.36 -4.82 -9.58
N ILE A 125 15.77 -5.11 -10.82
CA ILE A 125 14.98 -5.94 -11.75
C ILE A 125 14.85 -7.39 -11.26
N VAL A 126 15.90 -7.94 -10.63
CA VAL A 126 15.88 -9.29 -10.07
C VAL A 126 15.00 -9.33 -8.83
N TRP A 127 15.09 -8.30 -7.98
CA TRP A 127 14.19 -8.14 -6.84
C TRP A 127 12.73 -8.10 -7.27
N LEU A 128 12.39 -7.33 -8.31
CA LEU A 128 11.04 -7.25 -8.87
C LEU A 128 10.58 -8.61 -9.41
N GLY A 129 11.43 -9.31 -10.16
CA GLY A 129 11.11 -10.61 -10.75
C GLY A 129 10.83 -11.68 -9.70
N ILE A 130 11.66 -11.76 -8.65
CA ILE A 130 11.44 -12.70 -7.54
C ILE A 130 10.10 -12.39 -6.87
N ASN A 131 9.86 -11.15 -6.47
CA ASN A 131 8.64 -10.75 -5.77
C ASN A 131 7.36 -10.90 -6.63
N ALA A 132 7.48 -10.72 -7.94
CA ALA A 132 6.41 -10.93 -8.91
C ALA A 132 5.93 -12.38 -8.93
N PHE A 133 6.85 -13.36 -9.00
CA PHE A 133 6.49 -14.77 -9.28
C PHE A 133 6.61 -15.71 -8.08
N ASP A 134 7.29 -15.31 -7.02
CA ASP A 134 7.38 -16.09 -5.80
C ASP A 134 6.00 -16.31 -5.14
N LYS A 135 5.90 -17.31 -4.25
CA LYS A 135 4.66 -17.69 -3.56
C LYS A 135 4.24 -16.71 -2.46
N SER A 136 5.07 -15.74 -2.09
CA SER A 136 4.71 -14.65 -1.17
C SER A 136 3.35 -14.05 -1.48
N ARG A 137 2.57 -13.84 -0.42
CA ARG A 137 1.26 -13.20 -0.45
C ARG A 137 1.36 -11.79 0.13
N TRP A 138 0.52 -10.91 -0.37
CA TRP A 138 0.42 -9.57 0.17
C TRP A 138 -0.20 -9.61 1.56
N ASN A 139 0.50 -9.05 2.54
CA ASN A 139 0.04 -8.87 3.90
C ASN A 139 -0.25 -7.38 4.15
N PRO A 140 -1.52 -6.96 4.17
CA PRO A 140 -1.87 -5.57 4.45
C PRO A 140 -1.73 -5.19 5.93
N ASN A 141 -1.55 -6.17 6.83
CA ASN A 141 -1.50 -5.95 8.28
C ASN A 141 -0.09 -5.61 8.80
N ILE A 142 0.85 -5.30 7.91
CA ILE A 142 2.16 -4.79 8.31
C ILE A 142 1.98 -3.43 8.98
N GLN A 143 2.56 -3.27 10.17
CA GLN A 143 2.52 -2.02 10.92
C GLN A 143 2.93 -0.85 10.00
N PRO A 144 2.14 0.22 9.93
CA PRO A 144 2.46 1.39 9.12
C PRO A 144 3.87 1.92 9.40
N ALA A 145 4.49 2.54 8.40
CA ALA A 145 5.75 3.22 8.64
C ALA A 145 5.53 4.40 9.60
N SER A 146 6.50 4.72 10.45
CA SER A 146 6.39 5.85 11.40
C SER A 146 6.17 7.20 10.70
N TRP A 147 6.64 7.36 9.46
CA TRP A 147 6.42 8.54 8.64
C TRP A 147 5.08 8.55 7.89
N ALA A 148 4.28 7.48 7.93
CA ALA A 148 2.99 7.44 7.23
C ALA A 148 2.00 8.49 7.78
N GLY A 149 2.20 8.95 9.02
CA GLY A 149 1.47 10.10 9.59
C GLY A 149 2.02 11.49 9.18
N ASN A 150 3.23 11.55 8.60
CA ASN A 150 3.86 12.79 8.16
C ASN A 150 3.15 13.34 6.91
N GLY A 151 3.05 14.67 6.80
CA GLY A 151 2.34 15.28 5.67
C GLY A 151 3.07 15.41 4.35
N PHE A 152 4.39 15.31 4.39
CA PHE A 152 5.23 15.33 3.21
C PHE A 152 5.54 13.91 2.72
N LEU A 153 5.95 13.02 3.63
CA LEU A 153 6.35 11.65 3.28
C LEU A 153 5.17 10.67 3.18
N GLY A 154 4.13 10.85 3.99
CA GLY A 154 2.97 9.97 4.01
C GLY A 154 2.01 10.25 2.86
N ASP A 155 1.31 9.21 2.40
CA ASP A 155 0.21 9.36 1.45
C ASP A 155 -1.10 9.71 2.16
N ARG A 156 -1.82 10.69 1.59
CA ARG A 156 -3.15 11.14 2.07
C ARG A 156 -4.19 11.17 0.97
N THR A 157 -3.84 10.64 -0.20
CA THR A 157 -4.71 10.66 -1.36
C THR A 157 -5.38 9.30 -1.53
N VAL A 158 -6.62 9.30 -1.98
CA VAL A 158 -7.30 8.07 -2.39
C VAL A 158 -7.28 8.04 -3.91
N TRP A 159 -6.74 6.97 -4.48
CA TRP A 159 -6.72 6.76 -5.93
C TRP A 159 -7.65 5.60 -6.25
N ASP A 160 -8.55 5.80 -7.19
CA ASP A 160 -9.49 4.77 -7.58
C ASP A 160 -8.78 3.49 -8.03
N GLY A 161 -9.30 2.34 -7.59
CA GLY A 161 -8.72 1.03 -7.86
C GLY A 161 -7.34 0.77 -7.25
N ILE A 162 -6.82 1.61 -6.35
CA ILE A 162 -5.55 1.35 -5.65
C ILE A 162 -5.79 1.29 -4.13
N PRO A 163 -5.47 0.17 -3.48
CA PRO A 163 -5.72 0.01 -2.05
C PRO A 163 -5.01 1.07 -1.21
N VAL A 164 -5.78 1.67 -0.31
CA VAL A 164 -5.27 2.61 0.70
C VAL A 164 -4.39 1.82 1.67
N GLN A 165 -3.19 2.33 1.92
CA GLN A 165 -2.30 1.71 2.91
C GLN A 165 -2.69 2.18 4.32
N PRO A 166 -2.58 1.31 5.34
CA PRO A 166 -2.79 1.71 6.71
C PRO A 166 -1.89 2.90 7.07
N ALA A 167 -2.47 3.99 7.56
CA ALA A 167 -1.73 5.13 8.07
C ALA A 167 -1.29 4.84 9.51
N ALA A 168 -0.09 5.30 9.88
CA ALA A 168 0.29 5.35 11.29
C ALA A 168 -0.70 6.27 12.01
N ALA A 169 -1.26 5.81 13.14
CA ALA A 169 -1.97 6.71 14.03
C ALA A 169 -1.05 7.89 14.32
N ALA A 170 -1.49 9.11 14.03
CA ALA A 170 -0.75 10.29 14.44
C ALA A 170 -0.49 10.17 15.95
N PRO A 171 0.70 10.51 16.46
CA PRO A 171 0.87 10.65 17.89
C PRO A 171 -0.25 11.58 18.35
N GLN A 172 -1.13 11.09 19.25
CA GLN A 172 -2.07 11.97 19.93
C GLN A 172 -1.22 13.01 20.64
N GLN A 173 -1.07 14.19 20.02
CA GLN A 173 -0.60 15.36 20.73
C GLN A 173 -1.67 15.61 21.78
N GLY A 174 -1.35 15.28 23.02
CA GLY A 174 -2.16 15.62 24.17
C GLY A 174 -2.22 17.12 24.29
N TYR A 175 -3.16 17.75 23.60
CA TYR A 175 -3.88 18.94 24.01
C TYR A 175 -5.18 18.96 23.21
N GLY A 176 -6.30 19.05 23.92
CA GLY A 176 -7.64 18.89 23.38
C GLY A 176 -7.91 19.78 22.18
N ALA A 177 -8.04 19.17 21.01
CA ALA A 177 -8.71 19.75 19.86
C ALA A 177 -9.60 18.64 19.28
N ALA A 178 -10.91 18.85 19.36
CA ALA A 178 -11.90 17.94 18.81
C ALA A 178 -11.70 17.81 17.28
N PRO A 179 -11.87 16.61 16.69
CA PRO A 179 -11.72 16.43 15.26
C PRO A 179 -12.85 17.13 14.51
N GLN A 180 -12.54 18.23 13.81
CA GLN A 180 -13.41 18.81 12.80
C GLN A 180 -13.42 17.89 11.57
N GLY A 181 -14.41 16.99 11.53
CA GLY A 181 -14.78 16.26 10.32
C GLY A 181 -15.39 17.23 9.30
N TYR A 182 -14.87 17.21 8.08
CA TYR A 182 -15.45 17.93 6.95
C TYR A 182 -16.79 17.26 6.60
N ALA A 183 -17.90 17.91 6.92
CA ALA A 183 -19.23 17.50 6.49
C ALA A 183 -19.51 18.07 5.08
N PRO A 184 -20.08 17.28 4.15
CA PRO A 184 -20.51 17.80 2.85
C PRO A 184 -21.66 18.81 3.01
N PRO A 185 -21.80 19.80 2.11
CA PRO A 185 -22.79 20.86 2.24
C PRO A 185 -24.23 20.33 2.23
N ALA A 186 -25.02 20.71 3.23
CA ALA A 186 -26.40 20.29 3.42
C ALA A 186 -27.38 21.03 2.48
N GLN A 187 -28.33 20.30 1.89
CA GLN A 187 -29.48 20.88 1.19
C GLN A 187 -30.51 21.44 2.19
N PRO A 188 -31.25 22.51 1.85
CA PRO A 188 -32.23 23.11 2.76
C PRO A 188 -33.56 22.35 2.70
N GLY A 189 -33.99 21.76 3.83
CA GLY A 189 -35.36 21.29 3.98
C GLY A 189 -35.57 20.25 5.08
N TYR A 190 -36.44 20.58 6.04
CA TYR A 190 -37.00 19.77 7.13
C TYR A 190 -36.10 19.46 8.34
N ALA A 191 -36.39 20.14 9.46
CA ALA A 191 -35.94 19.78 10.80
C ALA A 191 -36.92 18.77 11.43
N PRO A 192 -36.48 17.57 11.85
CA PRO A 192 -37.32 16.66 12.64
C PRO A 192 -37.43 17.13 14.11
N PRO A 193 -38.55 16.85 14.81
CA PRO A 193 -38.75 17.28 16.20
C PRO A 193 -37.75 16.65 17.17
N ALA A 194 -37.33 17.43 18.18
CA ALA A 194 -36.43 16.97 19.24
C ALA A 194 -37.05 15.82 20.05
N GLN A 195 -36.34 14.69 20.14
CA GLN A 195 -36.69 13.62 21.07
C GLN A 195 -36.14 13.92 22.49
N PRO A 196 -36.96 13.75 23.55
CA PRO A 196 -36.49 13.85 24.93
C PRO A 196 -35.43 12.78 25.24
N GLY A 197 -34.32 13.20 25.85
CA GLY A 197 -33.18 12.34 26.17
C GLY A 197 -33.52 11.26 27.19
N TYR A 198 -33.19 10.01 26.87
CA TYR A 198 -33.14 8.91 27.82
C TYR A 198 -31.78 8.94 28.54
N ALA A 199 -31.78 9.19 29.85
CA ALA A 199 -30.62 8.99 30.70
C ALA A 199 -30.43 7.48 30.96
N PRO A 200 -29.22 6.91 30.78
CA PRO A 200 -28.96 5.52 31.12
C PRO A 200 -28.99 5.32 32.65
N PRO A 201 -29.46 4.15 33.15
CA PRO A 201 -29.49 3.87 34.59
C PRO A 201 -28.09 3.81 35.19
N ALA A 202 -27.94 4.32 36.42
CA ALA A 202 -26.69 4.26 37.18
C ALA A 202 -26.28 2.80 37.45
N GLN A 203 -25.07 2.43 37.03
CA GLN A 203 -24.47 1.14 37.38
C GLN A 203 -23.94 1.16 38.82
N PRO A 204 -24.20 0.13 39.64
CA PRO A 204 -23.61 -0.03 40.96
C PRO A 204 -22.08 -0.10 40.89
N GLY A 205 -21.40 0.61 41.79
CA GLY A 205 -19.96 0.84 41.76
C GLY A 205 -19.12 -0.44 41.82
N TYR A 206 -18.27 -0.62 40.82
CA TYR A 206 -17.10 -1.48 40.91
C TYR A 206 -15.98 -0.70 41.61
N ALA A 207 -15.67 -1.06 42.84
CA ALA A 207 -14.42 -0.64 43.48
C ALA A 207 -13.24 -1.38 42.81
N PRO A 208 -12.20 -0.69 42.36
CA PRO A 208 -11.01 -1.34 41.81
C PRO A 208 -10.29 -2.15 42.92
N PRO A 209 -9.72 -3.33 42.61
CA PRO A 209 -8.92 -4.08 43.59
C PRO A 209 -7.72 -3.26 44.08
N ALA A 210 -7.41 -3.40 45.38
CA ALA A 210 -6.26 -2.74 46.00
C ALA A 210 -4.95 -3.14 45.31
N ALA A 211 -4.11 -2.14 45.03
CA ALA A 211 -2.78 -2.36 44.48
C ALA A 211 -1.91 -3.18 45.45
N PRO A 212 -1.10 -4.15 44.98
CA PRO A 212 -0.17 -4.87 45.84
C PRO A 212 0.90 -3.93 46.40
N ALA A 213 1.11 -3.98 47.72
CA ALA A 213 2.19 -3.26 48.38
C ALA A 213 3.55 -3.80 47.92
N ALA A 214 4.50 -2.88 47.66
CA ALA A 214 5.87 -3.22 47.31
C ALA A 214 6.55 -3.96 48.48
N PRO A 215 7.21 -5.12 48.25
CA PRO A 215 7.98 -5.77 49.30
C PRO A 215 9.28 -5.03 49.56
N ALA A 216 9.53 -4.75 50.84
CA ALA A 216 10.82 -4.34 51.35
C ALA A 216 11.88 -5.43 51.11
N THR A 217 13.12 -4.97 50.96
CA THR A 217 14.35 -5.73 50.75
C THR A 217 14.54 -6.89 51.74
N GLY A 218 14.87 -8.07 51.21
CA GLY A 218 15.76 -9.04 51.85
C GLY A 218 15.14 -10.19 52.64
N ALA A 219 14.59 -11.21 51.96
CA ALA A 219 14.64 -12.63 52.37
C ALA A 219 14.21 -13.55 51.21
N PRO A 220 14.82 -14.73 50.99
CA PRO A 220 14.40 -15.66 49.92
C PRO A 220 13.10 -16.38 50.28
N VAL A 221 12.16 -16.43 49.33
CA VAL A 221 10.86 -17.13 49.42
C VAL A 221 10.98 -18.52 48.73
N PRO A 222 10.38 -19.60 49.25
CA PRO A 222 10.46 -20.94 48.65
C PRO A 222 9.77 -21.04 47.28
N PRO A 223 10.19 -21.97 46.39
CA PRO A 223 9.59 -22.11 45.07
C PRO A 223 8.14 -22.63 45.14
N VAL A 224 7.25 -21.91 44.46
CA VAL A 224 5.83 -22.22 44.29
C VAL A 224 5.67 -23.34 43.24
N GLN A 225 4.83 -24.34 43.52
CA GLN A 225 4.58 -25.45 42.59
C GLN A 225 3.78 -25.00 41.36
N PRO A 226 4.03 -25.55 40.15
CA PRO A 226 3.27 -25.21 38.95
C PRO A 226 1.83 -25.74 39.02
N THR A 227 0.85 -24.86 38.95
CA THR A 227 -0.56 -25.23 38.74
C THR A 227 -0.78 -25.55 37.26
N THR A 228 -1.35 -26.72 36.97
CA THR A 228 -1.79 -27.12 35.63
C THR A 228 -2.86 -26.17 35.09
N PRO A 229 -2.76 -25.70 33.81
CA PRO A 229 -3.79 -24.88 33.19
C PRO A 229 -5.12 -25.64 33.06
N ALA A 230 -6.23 -24.96 33.39
CA ALA A 230 -7.58 -25.47 33.19
C ALA A 230 -7.90 -25.63 31.69
N ALA A 231 -8.60 -26.71 31.33
CA ALA A 231 -8.98 -27.01 29.96
C ALA A 231 -9.97 -25.94 29.40
N PRO A 232 -9.91 -25.62 28.09
CA PRO A 232 -10.85 -24.69 27.47
C PRO A 232 -12.29 -25.21 27.50
N PRO A 233 -13.31 -24.33 27.64
CA PRO A 233 -14.71 -24.73 27.53
C PRO A 233 -15.05 -25.30 26.15
N ALA A 234 -15.90 -26.32 26.11
CA ALA A 234 -16.36 -26.97 24.89
C ALA A 234 -17.15 -25.99 23.99
N ALA A 235 -16.93 -26.09 22.68
CA ALA A 235 -17.61 -25.27 21.68
C ALA A 235 -19.12 -25.60 21.59
N PRO A 236 -20.00 -24.62 21.33
CA PRO A 236 -21.42 -24.86 21.12
C PRO A 236 -21.70 -25.73 19.87
N PRO A 237 -22.81 -26.49 19.83
CA PRO A 237 -23.19 -27.29 18.66
C PRO A 237 -23.40 -26.41 17.42
N ALA A 238 -22.83 -26.82 16.30
CA ALA A 238 -23.04 -26.17 15.01
C ALA A 238 -24.47 -26.40 14.51
N THR A 239 -25.19 -25.32 14.18
CA THR A 239 -26.48 -25.37 13.48
C THR A 239 -26.30 -25.92 12.06
N PRO A 240 -27.17 -26.82 11.58
CA PRO A 240 -27.11 -27.34 10.21
C PRO A 240 -27.23 -26.22 9.16
N PRO A 241 -26.54 -26.32 8.01
CA PRO A 241 -26.70 -25.35 6.92
C PRO A 241 -28.11 -25.35 6.36
N ALA A 242 -28.62 -24.16 6.03
CA ALA A 242 -29.88 -24.00 5.32
C ALA A 242 -29.83 -24.66 3.92
N PRO A 243 -30.96 -25.21 3.42
CA PRO A 243 -31.03 -25.80 2.09
C PRO A 243 -30.78 -24.76 0.99
N PRO A 244 -30.30 -25.18 -0.20
CA PRO A 244 -30.00 -24.27 -1.30
C PRO A 244 -31.26 -23.56 -1.78
N THR A 245 -31.19 -22.24 -1.96
CA THR A 245 -32.24 -21.45 -2.61
C THR A 245 -32.37 -21.83 -4.08
N ALA A 246 -33.61 -22.03 -4.54
CA ALA A 246 -33.91 -22.36 -5.93
C ALA A 246 -33.38 -21.31 -6.91
N PRO A 247 -33.04 -21.69 -8.16
CA PRO A 247 -32.57 -20.75 -9.18
C PRO A 247 -33.63 -19.68 -9.50
N PRO A 248 -33.24 -18.43 -9.81
CA PRO A 248 -34.16 -17.40 -10.27
C PRO A 248 -34.89 -17.83 -11.55
N ALA A 249 -36.18 -17.53 -11.63
CA ALA A 249 -37.00 -17.77 -12.82
C ALA A 249 -36.43 -16.98 -14.03
N ALA A 250 -36.47 -17.61 -15.21
CA ALA A 250 -36.00 -17.01 -16.45
C ALA A 250 -36.76 -15.71 -16.78
N PRO A 251 -36.08 -14.67 -17.32
CA PRO A 251 -36.74 -13.44 -17.75
C PRO A 251 -37.83 -13.70 -18.81
N PRO A 252 -38.95 -12.98 -18.78
CA PRO A 252 -39.96 -13.04 -19.84
C PRO A 252 -39.37 -12.68 -21.20
N ALA A 253 -39.84 -13.35 -22.26
CA ALA A 253 -39.45 -13.03 -23.63
C ALA A 253 -39.88 -11.60 -24.00
N PRO A 254 -39.07 -10.88 -24.82
CA PRO A 254 -39.41 -9.54 -25.26
C PRO A 254 -40.69 -9.54 -26.12
N PRO A 255 -41.48 -8.45 -26.12
CA PRO A 255 -42.67 -8.33 -26.96
C PRO A 255 -42.30 -8.42 -28.44
N SER A 256 -43.06 -9.19 -29.22
CA SER A 256 -42.92 -9.22 -30.67
C SER A 256 -43.30 -7.86 -31.26
N ASP A 257 -42.37 -7.23 -31.98
CA ASP A 257 -42.56 -5.98 -32.69
C ASP A 257 -43.54 -6.18 -33.87
N PRO A 258 -44.70 -5.49 -33.89
CA PRO A 258 -45.69 -5.64 -34.96
C PRO A 258 -45.23 -5.06 -36.32
N THR A 259 -44.01 -4.51 -36.41
CA THR A 259 -43.49 -3.90 -37.65
C THR A 259 -42.49 -4.77 -38.42
N GLN A 260 -42.20 -6.00 -37.96
CA GLN A 260 -41.28 -6.89 -38.68
C GLN A 260 -41.97 -7.58 -39.87
N PRO A 261 -41.52 -7.39 -41.12
CA PRO A 261 -42.04 -8.14 -42.26
C PRO A 261 -41.60 -9.61 -42.20
N PRO A 262 -42.46 -10.56 -42.59
CA PRO A 262 -42.15 -11.98 -42.52
C PRO A 262 -41.02 -12.38 -43.49
N ALA A 263 -40.19 -13.32 -43.03
CA ALA A 263 -39.19 -14.03 -43.85
C ALA A 263 -39.82 -15.24 -44.55
#